data_AF-A0A946G9R4-F1
#
_entry.id   AF-A0A946G9R4-F1
#
_cell.length_a   1.000
_cell.length_b   1.000
_cell.length_c   1.000
_cell.angle_alpha   90.00
_cell.angle_beta   90.00
_cell.angle_gamma   90.00
#
_symmetry.space_group_name_H-M   'P 1'
#
loop_
_entity.id
_entity.type
_entity.pdbx_description
1 polymer ?
#
loop_
_entity_poly.entity_id
_entity_poly.type
_entity_poly.pdbx_seq_one_letter_code
_entity_poly.pdbx_strand_id
1 'polypeptide(L)'
;MRRFLPALILTIIGISLSVLLASREATLVSDHLVGFPDDDKTAHLLRPAVLCALCLIPALAALYYGLAGSLDRYLIRAFMGAFSLCFTALFSIWLIGDLTENISDFRGSGNTLHFMGMYYGAAFPKFFVDFAPFGLLLAMLYSLGKLSRGQEIVSIIQTGRGVARLIAPLITMGFMVGLVCLGFNYRWAPAAAAYHDALLEEAKMGSLSRARNVVYFTEENRRLWFIGDFPYDYHQGEPLKNIIVRSFSKNGSPEWRLRAERAEWDRHNNNWTFHGISKWDLTNRLDTKESPIDPKRELQSPDPYVIEAWDETPWQLIKPGLKAEDLGIPGLYSWLVQNRESEWGNKRQFLTQWHYRWAQPGICLAIVLLAAPLGIVFSRRGAAGGIALAIFICAGMMFSSTVFLSLGESGYMPPLWAAWGTNILATAMALVLIQRRLVGRPIYQTIRTLIPV
;
A
#
# COMPACT_ATOMS: atom_id res chain seq x y z
N MET A 1 16.78 -25.49 27.08
CA MET A 1 15.93 -25.91 25.94
C MET A 1 14.52 -25.33 25.93
N ARG A 2 13.69 -25.44 26.99
CA ARG A 2 12.28 -24.95 26.97
C ARG A 2 12.06 -23.48 26.50
N ARG A 3 13.04 -22.60 26.71
CA ARG A 3 12.98 -21.18 26.29
C ARG A 3 13.05 -20.97 24.78
N PHE A 4 13.65 -21.89 24.03
CA PHE A 4 13.80 -21.81 22.58
C PHE A 4 12.74 -22.62 21.82
N LEU A 5 11.90 -23.40 22.53
CA LEU A 5 10.86 -24.22 21.91
C LEU A 5 9.88 -23.38 21.05
N PRO A 6 9.39 -22.21 21.50
CA PRO A 6 8.52 -21.38 20.67
C PRO A 6 9.24 -20.85 19.41
N ALA A 7 10.53 -20.51 19.54
CA ALA A 7 11.34 -20.06 18.42
C ALA A 7 11.52 -21.17 17.40
N LEU A 8 11.81 -22.40 17.84
CA LEU A 8 11.98 -23.55 16.96
C LEU A 8 10.67 -23.92 16.23
N ILE A 9 9.52 -23.89 16.94
CA ILE A 9 8.21 -24.12 16.33
C ILE A 9 7.91 -23.03 15.28
N LEU A 10 8.08 -21.76 15.63
CA LEU A 10 7.83 -20.65 14.71
C LEU A 10 8.80 -20.63 13.53
N THR A 11 10.04 -21.08 13.69
CA THR A 11 10.96 -21.26 12.55
C THR A 11 10.48 -22.36 11.62
N ILE A 12 10.02 -23.50 12.14
CA ILE A 12 9.51 -24.60 11.30
C ILE A 12 8.26 -24.15 10.54
N ILE A 13 7.32 -23.49 11.23
CA ILE A 13 6.12 -22.93 10.61
C ILE A 13 6.48 -21.84 9.59
N GLY A 14 7.40 -20.94 9.93
CA GLY A 14 7.84 -19.88 9.04
C GLY A 14 8.51 -20.41 7.77
N ILE A 15 9.36 -21.43 7.90
CA ILE A 15 10.01 -22.09 6.76
C ILE A 15 8.97 -22.82 5.90
N SER A 16 8.06 -23.60 6.49
CA SER A 16 7.03 -24.30 5.71
C SER A 16 6.10 -23.34 4.97
N LEU A 17 5.66 -22.26 5.63
CA LEU A 17 4.85 -21.23 5.01
C LEU A 17 5.62 -20.50 3.91
N SER A 18 6.91 -20.20 4.13
CA SER A 18 7.75 -19.53 3.14
C SER A 18 7.90 -20.36 1.86
N VAL A 19 8.10 -21.67 1.96
CA VAL A 19 8.24 -22.54 0.79
C VAL A 19 6.92 -22.60 0.01
N LEU A 20 5.78 -22.73 0.70
CA LEU A 20 4.47 -22.82 0.06
C LEU A 20 4.05 -21.49 -0.59
N LEU A 21 4.25 -20.36 0.10
CA LEU A 21 3.83 -19.06 -0.40
C LEU A 21 4.80 -18.50 -1.44
N ALA A 22 6.11 -18.65 -1.25
CA ALA A 22 7.09 -18.12 -2.18
C ALA A 22 7.10 -18.89 -3.52
N SER A 23 6.82 -20.19 -3.51
CA SER A 23 6.65 -20.95 -4.76
C SER A 23 5.45 -20.44 -5.57
N ARG A 24 4.30 -20.19 -4.92
CA ARG A 24 3.13 -19.58 -5.57
C ARG A 24 3.38 -18.15 -6.04
N GLU A 25 4.07 -17.34 -5.24
CA GLU A 25 4.40 -15.97 -5.66
C GLU A 25 5.38 -15.97 -6.84
N ALA A 26 6.34 -16.91 -6.88
CA ALA A 26 7.28 -17.03 -7.99
C ALA A 26 6.57 -17.35 -9.32
N THR A 27 5.56 -18.22 -9.32
CA THR A 27 4.76 -18.49 -10.52
C THR A 27 3.95 -17.28 -10.95
N LEU A 28 3.35 -16.54 -10.01
CA LEU A 28 2.63 -15.30 -10.32
C LEU A 28 3.56 -14.23 -10.89
N VAL A 29 4.80 -14.15 -10.40
CA VAL A 29 5.81 -13.21 -10.92
C VAL A 29 6.26 -13.60 -12.32
N SER A 30 6.50 -14.89 -12.60
CA SER A 30 6.83 -15.32 -13.96
C SER A 30 5.69 -15.02 -14.93
N ASP A 31 4.45 -15.27 -14.52
CA ASP A 31 3.27 -14.99 -15.33
C ASP A 31 3.11 -13.48 -15.57
N HIS A 32 3.36 -12.66 -14.56
CA HIS A 32 3.37 -11.19 -14.69
C HIS A 32 4.46 -10.72 -15.66
N LEU A 33 5.70 -11.17 -15.52
CA LEU A 33 6.84 -10.69 -16.31
C LEU A 33 6.77 -11.08 -17.79
N VAL A 34 6.09 -12.19 -18.11
CA VAL A 34 5.80 -12.53 -19.51
C VAL A 34 4.74 -11.57 -20.09
N GLY A 35 3.81 -11.05 -19.28
CA GLY A 35 2.86 -10.01 -19.71
C GLY A 35 3.48 -8.60 -19.77
N PHE A 36 4.42 -8.30 -18.86
CA PHE A 36 5.16 -7.04 -18.81
C PHE A 36 6.67 -7.27 -18.96
N PRO A 37 7.18 -7.52 -20.18
CA PRO A 37 8.61 -7.70 -20.39
C PRO A 37 9.44 -6.45 -20.02
N ASP A 38 8.82 -5.27 -20.14
CA ASP A 38 9.43 -3.97 -19.86
C ASP A 38 9.42 -3.59 -18.37
N ASP A 39 8.70 -4.32 -17.53
CA ASP A 39 8.71 -4.07 -16.08
C ASP A 39 10.08 -4.44 -15.49
N ASP A 40 10.46 -3.72 -14.43
CA ASP A 40 11.71 -4.03 -13.76
C ASP A 40 11.68 -5.44 -13.16
N LYS A 41 12.41 -6.34 -13.82
CA LYS A 41 12.52 -7.74 -13.41
C LYS A 41 13.06 -7.85 -11.99
N THR A 42 13.98 -6.99 -11.58
CA THR A 42 14.63 -7.11 -10.28
C THR A 42 13.65 -6.86 -9.12
N ALA A 43 12.88 -5.77 -9.16
CA ALA A 43 11.87 -5.50 -8.13
C ALA A 43 10.75 -6.54 -8.10
N HIS A 44 10.38 -7.13 -9.24
CA HIS A 44 9.34 -8.17 -9.27
C HIS A 44 9.87 -9.51 -8.74
N LEU A 45 11.10 -9.89 -9.09
CA LEU A 45 11.76 -11.12 -8.62
C LEU A 45 12.10 -11.09 -7.13
N LEU A 46 12.15 -9.91 -6.50
CA LEU A 46 12.33 -9.78 -5.06
C LEU A 46 11.06 -10.13 -4.26
N ARG A 47 9.86 -10.17 -4.88
CA ARG A 47 8.60 -10.43 -4.15
C ARG A 47 8.61 -11.75 -3.36
N PRO A 48 9.01 -12.91 -3.93
CA PRO A 48 9.06 -14.16 -3.16
C PRO A 48 10.07 -14.08 -2.01
N ALA A 49 11.20 -13.41 -2.20
CA ALA A 49 12.21 -13.22 -1.15
C ALA A 49 11.69 -12.34 0.00
N VAL A 50 10.97 -11.25 -0.32
CA VAL A 50 10.31 -10.40 0.68
C VAL A 50 9.24 -11.18 1.45
N LEU A 51 8.47 -12.04 0.76
CA LEU A 51 7.48 -12.90 1.40
C LEU A 51 8.12 -13.93 2.33
N CYS A 52 9.23 -14.55 1.93
CA CYS A 52 10.04 -15.41 2.80
C CYS A 52 10.52 -14.66 4.04
N ALA A 53 11.08 -13.46 3.86
CA ALA A 53 11.53 -12.64 4.97
C ALA A 53 10.38 -12.32 5.94
N LEU A 54 9.20 -11.95 5.41
CA LEU A 54 7.99 -11.69 6.18
C LEU A 54 7.57 -12.89 7.03
N CYS A 55 7.61 -14.10 6.47
CA CYS A 55 7.29 -15.34 7.18
C CYS A 55 8.30 -15.66 8.30
N LEU A 56 9.53 -15.18 8.21
CA LEU A 56 10.59 -15.43 9.19
C LEU A 56 10.66 -14.38 10.32
N ILE A 57 10.02 -13.21 10.17
CA ILE A 57 10.00 -12.17 11.23
C ILE A 57 9.48 -12.70 12.58
N PRO A 58 8.36 -13.45 12.66
CA PRO A 58 7.90 -14.03 13.92
C PRO A 58 8.93 -14.96 14.57
N ALA A 59 9.69 -15.69 13.75
CA ALA A 59 10.75 -16.57 14.19
C ALA A 59 11.93 -15.77 14.77
N LEU A 60 12.34 -14.69 14.10
CA LEU A 60 13.36 -13.76 14.60
C LEU A 60 12.93 -13.09 15.91
N ALA A 61 11.67 -12.70 16.03
CA ALA A 61 11.10 -12.15 17.26
C ALA A 61 11.13 -13.17 18.42
N ALA A 62 10.79 -14.43 18.14
CA ALA A 62 10.85 -15.50 19.12
C ALA A 62 12.29 -15.86 19.52
N LEU A 63 13.24 -15.81 18.57
CA LEU A 63 14.66 -15.99 18.85
C LEU A 63 15.19 -14.86 19.75
N TYR A 64 14.86 -13.61 19.43
CA TYR A 64 15.17 -12.45 20.27
C TYR A 64 14.61 -12.63 21.68
N TYR A 65 13.33 -13.01 21.80
CA TYR A 65 12.70 -13.32 23.09
C TYR A 65 13.42 -14.45 23.85
N GLY A 66 13.90 -15.49 23.16
CA GLY A 66 14.63 -16.60 23.77
C GLY A 66 16.01 -16.22 24.32
N LEU A 67 16.71 -15.32 23.62
CA LEU A 67 18.02 -14.77 24.01
C LEU A 67 17.93 -13.68 25.09
N ALA A 68 16.76 -13.06 25.23
CA ALA A 68 16.57 -11.91 26.11
C ALA A 68 16.56 -12.27 27.62
N GLY A 69 16.96 -11.29 28.45
CA GLY A 69 16.98 -11.42 29.91
C GLY A 69 15.59 -11.66 30.51
N SER A 70 15.52 -11.97 31.81
CA SER A 70 14.23 -12.13 32.52
C SER A 70 13.38 -10.85 32.47
N LEU A 71 14.00 -9.70 32.70
CA LEU A 71 13.34 -8.39 32.63
C LEU A 71 12.80 -8.10 31.22
N ASP A 72 13.62 -8.32 30.19
CA ASP A 72 13.23 -8.06 28.80
C ASP A 72 12.05 -8.93 28.38
N ARG A 73 12.08 -10.21 28.71
CA ARG A 73 10.97 -11.12 28.41
C ARG A 73 9.68 -10.72 29.11
N TYR A 74 9.78 -10.22 30.33
CA TYR A 74 8.64 -9.68 31.05
C TYR A 74 8.06 -8.44 30.35
N LEU A 75 8.91 -7.49 29.95
CA LEU A 75 8.51 -6.28 29.22
C LEU A 75 7.90 -6.61 27.84
N ILE A 76 8.55 -7.49 27.07
CA ILE A 76 8.07 -7.93 25.75
C ILE A 76 6.72 -8.62 25.89
N ARG A 77 6.54 -9.50 26.88
CA ARG A 77 5.25 -10.19 27.08
C ARG A 77 4.13 -9.21 27.46
N ALA A 78 4.43 -8.27 28.34
CA ALA A 78 3.46 -7.24 28.74
C ALA A 78 3.07 -6.35 27.55
N PHE A 79 4.04 -5.96 26.72
CA PHE A 79 3.84 -5.12 25.56
C PHE A 79 3.14 -5.84 24.41
N MET A 80 3.62 -7.03 24.01
CA MET A 80 3.02 -7.80 22.92
C MET A 80 1.62 -8.30 23.28
N GLY A 81 1.38 -8.67 24.55
CA GLY A 81 0.02 -9.00 25.01
C GLY A 81 -0.93 -7.80 24.90
N ALA A 82 -0.46 -6.59 25.25
CA ALA A 82 -1.24 -5.37 25.06
C ALA A 82 -1.45 -5.03 23.58
N PHE A 83 -0.43 -5.20 22.73
CA PHE A 83 -0.51 -4.99 21.29
C PHE A 83 -1.54 -5.92 20.66
N SER A 84 -1.47 -7.22 20.94
CA SER A 84 -2.45 -8.18 20.43
C SER A 84 -3.87 -7.84 20.88
N LEU A 85 -4.08 -7.44 22.14
CA LEU A 85 -5.40 -7.04 22.62
C LEU A 85 -5.92 -5.77 21.93
N CYS A 86 -5.10 -4.72 21.86
CA CYS A 86 -5.49 -3.45 21.25
C CYS A 86 -5.70 -3.60 19.73
N PHE A 87 -4.83 -4.33 19.05
CA PHE A 87 -4.92 -4.56 17.61
C PHE A 87 -6.16 -5.38 17.25
N THR A 88 -6.47 -6.44 18.01
CA THR A 88 -7.72 -7.20 17.83
C THR A 88 -8.94 -6.32 18.07
N ALA A 89 -8.93 -5.45 19.10
CA ALA A 89 -10.03 -4.52 19.33
C ALA A 89 -10.21 -3.52 18.17
N LEU A 90 -9.12 -2.96 17.64
CA LEU A 90 -9.16 -2.08 16.47
C LEU A 90 -9.68 -2.82 15.23
N PHE A 91 -9.24 -4.07 15.02
CA PHE A 91 -9.71 -4.90 13.91
C PHE A 91 -11.21 -5.21 14.03
N SER A 92 -11.69 -5.56 15.22
CA SER A 92 -13.12 -5.79 15.45
C SER A 92 -13.96 -4.54 15.17
N ILE A 93 -13.50 -3.35 15.60
CA ILE A 93 -14.23 -2.09 15.35
C ILE A 93 -14.28 -1.80 13.84
N TRP A 94 -13.15 -1.92 13.15
CA TRP A 94 -13.08 -1.72 11.70
C TRP A 94 -13.96 -2.73 10.95
N LEU A 95 -13.88 -4.01 11.32
CA LEU A 95 -14.67 -5.08 10.72
C LEU A 95 -16.18 -4.84 10.87
N ILE A 96 -16.63 -4.44 12.06
CA ILE A 96 -18.06 -4.13 12.31
C ILE A 96 -18.50 -2.91 11.49
N GLY A 97 -17.67 -1.87 11.41
CA GLY A 97 -17.96 -0.67 10.62
C GLY A 97 -18.13 -1.01 9.14
N ASP A 98 -17.13 -1.64 8.53
CA ASP A 98 -17.17 -2.02 7.12
C ASP A 98 -18.31 -3.00 6.82
N LEU A 99 -18.52 -3.97 7.72
CA LEU A 99 -19.63 -4.92 7.58
C LEU A 99 -20.97 -4.19 7.58
N THR A 100 -21.17 -3.20 8.44
CA THR A 100 -22.44 -2.47 8.55
C THR A 100 -22.71 -1.65 7.29
N GLU A 101 -21.68 -1.09 6.66
CA GLU A 101 -21.78 -0.33 5.43
C GLU A 101 -22.05 -1.23 4.21
N ASN A 102 -21.42 -2.40 4.13
CA ASN A 102 -21.41 -3.24 2.93
C ASN A 102 -22.37 -4.46 3.00
N ILE A 103 -23.08 -4.69 4.13
CA ILE A 103 -23.95 -5.86 4.30
C ILE A 103 -25.08 -5.96 3.26
N SER A 104 -25.57 -4.82 2.73
CA SER A 104 -26.60 -4.80 1.69
C SER A 104 -26.12 -5.45 0.40
N ASP A 105 -24.85 -5.26 0.08
CA ASP A 105 -24.25 -5.58 -1.21
C ASP A 105 -23.91 -7.08 -1.26
N PHE A 106 -23.55 -7.68 -0.12
CA PHE A 106 -23.25 -9.12 -0.02
C PHE A 106 -24.48 -10.02 -0.08
N ARG A 107 -25.67 -9.52 0.25
CA ARG A 107 -26.92 -10.30 0.29
C ARG A 107 -27.37 -10.83 -1.07
N GLY A 108 -26.84 -10.29 -2.17
CA GLY A 108 -27.13 -10.76 -3.53
C GLY A 108 -26.29 -11.97 -3.98
N SER A 109 -25.20 -12.29 -3.26
CA SER A 109 -24.31 -13.41 -3.60
C SER A 109 -24.79 -14.71 -2.94
N GLY A 110 -25.01 -15.77 -3.72
CA GLY A 110 -25.56 -17.04 -3.21
C GLY A 110 -24.74 -17.74 -2.11
N ASN A 111 -23.50 -17.30 -1.85
CA ASN A 111 -22.66 -17.79 -0.75
C ASN A 111 -22.00 -16.62 0.02
N THR A 112 -22.83 -15.84 0.71
CA THR A 112 -22.43 -14.64 1.44
C THR A 112 -21.28 -14.88 2.42
N LEU A 113 -21.31 -15.97 3.21
CA LEU A 113 -20.31 -16.20 4.27
C LEU A 113 -18.91 -16.47 3.72
N HIS A 114 -18.81 -17.28 2.66
CA HIS A 114 -17.51 -17.58 2.03
C HIS A 114 -16.92 -16.33 1.37
N PHE A 115 -17.75 -15.58 0.66
CA PHE A 115 -17.33 -14.33 0.02
C PHE A 115 -16.86 -13.30 1.05
N MET A 116 -17.59 -13.13 2.15
CA MET A 116 -17.16 -12.26 3.27
C MET A 116 -15.82 -12.68 3.86
N GLY A 117 -15.63 -13.99 4.10
CA GLY A 117 -14.37 -14.51 4.61
C GLY A 117 -13.19 -14.23 3.67
N MET A 118 -13.40 -14.39 2.37
CA MET A 118 -12.39 -14.09 1.34
C MET A 118 -12.11 -12.58 1.23
N TYR A 119 -13.16 -11.75 1.25
CA TYR A 119 -13.11 -10.30 1.16
C TYR A 119 -12.31 -9.68 2.31
N TYR A 120 -12.70 -9.98 3.56
CA TYR A 120 -12.01 -9.46 4.73
C TYR A 120 -10.63 -10.09 4.95
N GLY A 121 -10.46 -11.35 4.54
CA GLY A 121 -9.15 -12.00 4.51
C GLY A 121 -8.18 -11.31 3.55
N ALA A 122 -8.65 -10.92 2.37
CA ALA A 122 -7.85 -10.19 1.39
C ALA A 122 -7.53 -8.76 1.84
N ALA A 123 -8.43 -8.08 2.57
CA ALA A 123 -8.22 -6.72 3.08
C ALA A 123 -7.25 -6.63 4.27
N PHE A 124 -6.96 -7.75 4.95
CA PHE A 124 -6.14 -7.77 6.18
C PHE A 124 -4.75 -7.13 6.04
N PRO A 125 -3.95 -7.34 4.96
CA PRO A 125 -2.64 -6.73 4.82
C PRO A 125 -2.70 -5.20 4.82
N LYS A 126 -3.70 -4.61 4.16
CA LYS A 126 -3.92 -3.16 4.15
C LYS A 126 -4.29 -2.66 5.53
N PHE A 127 -5.26 -3.31 6.17
CA PHE A 127 -5.65 -3.00 7.55
C PHE A 127 -4.45 -3.03 8.50
N PHE A 128 -3.60 -4.07 8.40
CA PHE A 128 -2.44 -4.20 9.28
C PHE A 128 -1.48 -3.01 9.13
N VAL A 129 -1.18 -2.60 7.90
CA VAL A 129 -0.28 -1.46 7.65
C VAL A 129 -0.85 -0.15 8.23
N ASP A 130 -2.14 0.10 8.06
CA ASP A 130 -2.75 1.36 8.50
C ASP A 130 -2.91 1.43 10.02
N PHE A 131 -3.30 0.33 10.66
CA PHE A 131 -3.69 0.31 12.08
C PHE A 131 -2.60 -0.19 13.03
N ALA A 132 -1.54 -0.85 12.54
CA ALA A 132 -0.44 -1.30 13.39
C ALA A 132 0.23 -0.16 14.19
N PRO A 133 0.50 1.04 13.62
CA PRO A 133 1.05 2.15 14.41
C PRO A 133 0.16 2.54 15.61
N PHE A 134 -1.16 2.53 15.42
CA PHE A 134 -2.12 2.90 16.48
C PHE A 134 -2.19 1.82 17.56
N GLY A 135 -2.18 0.55 17.15
CA GLY A 135 -2.05 -0.59 18.06
C GLY A 135 -0.77 -0.51 18.89
N LEU A 136 0.37 -0.19 18.26
CA LEU A 136 1.67 -0.03 18.94
C LEU A 136 1.66 1.12 19.96
N LEU A 137 1.07 2.27 19.59
CA LEU A 137 0.95 3.41 20.50
C LEU A 137 0.12 3.06 21.74
N LEU A 138 -1.07 2.50 21.54
CA LEU A 138 -1.96 2.08 22.63
C LEU A 138 -1.31 1.01 23.50
N ALA A 139 -0.65 0.03 22.90
CA ALA A 139 0.09 -1.01 23.62
C ALA A 139 1.23 -0.43 24.46
N MET A 140 1.97 0.53 23.92
CA MET A 140 3.08 1.19 24.62
C MET A 140 2.57 1.98 25.82
N LEU A 141 1.53 2.79 25.62
CA LEU A 141 0.93 3.60 26.68
C LEU A 141 0.28 2.72 27.76
N TYR A 142 -0.43 1.65 27.37
CA TYR A 142 -1.05 0.72 28.30
C TYR A 142 -0.01 -0.06 29.11
N SER A 143 0.97 -0.68 28.45
CA SER A 143 1.99 -1.51 29.11
C SER A 143 2.86 -0.68 30.06
N LEU A 144 3.39 0.46 29.61
CA LEU A 144 4.13 1.39 30.49
C LEU A 144 3.23 1.96 31.58
N GLY A 145 1.97 2.24 31.26
CA GLY A 145 0.99 2.74 32.23
C GLY A 145 0.69 1.74 33.34
N LYS A 146 0.61 0.45 33.01
CA LYS A 146 0.45 -0.64 33.97
C LYS A 146 1.69 -0.76 34.87
N LEU A 147 2.88 -0.83 34.28
CA LEU A 147 4.16 -0.93 34.99
C LEU A 147 4.40 0.28 35.91
N SER A 148 4.03 1.47 35.46
CA SER A 148 4.18 2.69 36.24
C SER A 148 3.25 2.74 37.45
N ARG A 149 2.00 2.24 37.33
CA ARG A 149 1.03 2.20 38.44
C ARG A 149 1.42 1.14 39.47
N GLY A 150 1.96 0.02 39.03
CA GLY A 150 2.53 -1.01 39.90
C GLY A 150 3.88 -0.63 40.54
N GLN A 151 4.37 0.61 40.35
CA GLN A 151 5.68 1.08 40.81
C GLN A 151 6.89 0.27 40.28
N GLU A 152 6.68 -0.62 39.31
CA GLU A 152 7.74 -1.49 38.78
C GLU A 152 8.81 -0.69 38.03
N ILE A 153 8.40 0.38 37.33
CA ILE A 153 9.34 1.28 36.64
C ILE A 153 10.29 1.93 37.64
N VAL A 154 9.77 2.38 38.80
CA VAL A 154 10.58 3.02 39.84
C VAL A 154 11.56 2.02 40.42
N SER A 155 11.11 0.81 40.75
CA SER A 155 11.97 -0.27 41.24
C SER A 155 13.08 -0.63 40.26
N ILE A 156 12.79 -0.73 38.96
CA ILE A 156 13.80 -0.98 37.92
C ILE A 156 14.86 0.12 37.91
N ILE A 157 14.43 1.39 37.96
CA ILE A 157 15.35 2.54 37.95
C ILE A 157 16.23 2.55 39.21
N GLN A 158 15.65 2.24 40.38
CA GLN A 158 16.39 2.18 41.65
C GLN A 158 17.46 1.09 41.69
N THR A 159 17.31 0.01 40.93
CA THR A 159 18.37 -1.01 40.76
C THR A 159 19.55 -0.55 39.87
N GLY A 160 19.62 0.73 39.50
CA GLY A 160 20.68 1.31 38.67
C GLY A 160 20.48 1.12 37.17
N ARG A 161 19.31 0.62 36.72
CA ARG A 161 19.01 0.48 35.30
C ARG A 161 18.35 1.74 34.74
N GLY A 162 18.99 2.36 33.75
CA GLY A 162 18.46 3.56 33.10
C GLY A 162 17.14 3.32 32.34
N VAL A 163 16.39 4.40 32.11
CA VAL A 163 15.11 4.39 31.36
C VAL A 163 15.29 3.87 29.93
N ALA A 164 16.44 4.12 29.31
CA ALA A 164 16.77 3.59 27.99
C ALA A 164 16.76 2.06 27.94
N ARG A 165 17.23 1.38 29.00
CA ARG A 165 17.27 -0.09 29.07
C ARG A 165 15.86 -0.71 29.14
N LEU A 166 14.92 0.00 29.75
CA LEU A 166 13.51 -0.38 29.86
C LEU A 166 12.80 -0.24 28.51
N ILE A 167 13.09 0.81 27.75
CA ILE A 167 12.42 1.10 26.48
C ILE A 167 13.02 0.28 25.32
N ALA A 168 14.32 -0.03 25.36
CA ALA A 168 15.03 -0.76 24.29
C ALA A 168 14.31 -2.01 23.76
N PRO A 169 13.89 -3.00 24.59
CA PRO A 169 13.20 -4.18 24.07
C PRO A 169 11.85 -3.87 23.42
N LEU A 170 11.20 -2.77 23.83
CA LEU A 170 9.91 -2.32 23.28
C LEU A 170 10.11 -1.67 21.91
N ILE A 171 11.18 -0.88 21.74
CA ILE A 171 11.59 -0.33 20.43
C ILE A 171 11.92 -1.45 19.45
N THR A 172 12.65 -2.49 19.89
CA THR A 172 12.97 -3.64 19.03
C THR A 172 11.70 -4.33 18.52
N MET A 173 10.69 -4.52 19.38
CA MET A 173 9.40 -5.07 18.94
C MET A 173 8.65 -4.13 17.98
N GLY A 174 8.66 -2.82 18.24
CA GLY A 174 8.09 -1.84 17.32
C GLY A 174 8.77 -1.84 15.94
N PHE A 175 10.09 -1.97 15.90
CA PHE A 175 10.86 -2.13 14.68
C PHE A 175 10.48 -3.41 13.92
N MET A 176 10.35 -4.54 14.63
CA MET A 176 9.92 -5.82 14.02
C MET A 176 8.51 -5.71 13.41
N VAL A 177 7.56 -5.06 14.09
CA VAL A 177 6.22 -4.79 13.51
C VAL A 177 6.32 -3.87 12.30
N GLY A 178 7.18 -2.85 12.34
CA GLY A 178 7.50 -2.03 11.18
C GLY A 178 8.02 -2.83 9.99
N LEU A 179 8.89 -3.83 10.21
CA LEU A 179 9.35 -4.72 9.13
C LEU A 179 8.20 -5.56 8.53
N VAL A 180 7.24 -6.00 9.35
CA VAL A 180 6.03 -6.67 8.85
C VAL A 180 5.22 -5.72 7.97
N CYS A 181 5.02 -4.47 8.42
CA CYS A 181 4.35 -3.45 7.61
C CYS A 181 5.08 -3.18 6.29
N LEU A 182 6.42 -3.12 6.30
CA LEU A 182 7.22 -2.96 5.08
C LEU A 182 7.02 -4.13 4.11
N GLY A 183 7.01 -5.36 4.63
CA GLY A 183 6.73 -6.55 3.82
C GLY A 183 5.36 -6.46 3.15
N PHE A 184 4.30 -6.15 3.91
CA PHE A 184 2.97 -5.97 3.33
C PHE A 184 2.91 -4.80 2.34
N ASN A 185 3.54 -3.66 2.63
CA ASN A 185 3.58 -2.50 1.74
C ASN A 185 4.33 -2.73 0.43
N TYR A 186 5.17 -3.76 0.35
CA TYR A 186 5.88 -4.09 -0.87
C TYR A 186 4.92 -4.36 -2.04
N ARG A 187 3.85 -5.12 -1.80
CA ARG A 187 2.85 -5.46 -2.84
C ARG A 187 1.47 -5.76 -2.27
N TRP A 188 1.38 -6.54 -1.20
CA TRP A 188 0.11 -7.12 -0.74
C TRP A 188 -0.88 -6.09 -0.19
N ALA A 189 -0.43 -5.09 0.58
CA ALA A 189 -1.31 -4.05 1.12
C ALA A 189 -1.96 -3.18 0.03
N PRO A 190 -1.22 -2.57 -0.93
CA PRO A 190 -1.84 -1.80 -2.00
C PRO A 190 -2.65 -2.67 -2.96
N ALA A 191 -2.20 -3.89 -3.28
CA ALA A 191 -2.97 -4.80 -4.11
C ALA A 191 -4.28 -5.24 -3.43
N ALA A 192 -4.28 -5.43 -2.11
CA ALA A 192 -5.48 -5.71 -1.33
C ALA A 192 -6.47 -4.54 -1.35
N ALA A 193 -5.97 -3.30 -1.23
CA ALA A 193 -6.80 -2.11 -1.33
C ALA A 193 -7.45 -1.99 -2.72
N ALA A 194 -6.66 -2.15 -3.77
CA ALA A 194 -7.15 -2.10 -5.15
C ALA A 194 -8.19 -3.21 -5.45
N TYR A 195 -8.00 -4.40 -4.89
CA TYR A 195 -8.96 -5.50 -5.02
C TYR A 195 -10.24 -5.24 -4.23
N HIS A 196 -10.14 -4.69 -3.01
CA HIS A 196 -11.27 -4.30 -2.19
C HIS A 196 -12.15 -3.25 -2.89
N ASP A 197 -11.52 -2.20 -3.43
CA ASP A 197 -12.22 -1.14 -4.16
C ASP A 197 -12.88 -1.66 -5.45
N ALA A 198 -12.19 -2.55 -6.19
CA ALA A 198 -12.74 -3.18 -7.39
C ALA A 198 -13.95 -4.06 -7.10
N LEU A 199 -13.95 -4.81 -5.99
CA LEU A 199 -15.09 -5.63 -5.57
C LEU A 199 -16.30 -4.79 -5.15
N LEU A 200 -16.08 -3.66 -4.46
CA LEU A 200 -17.16 -2.72 -4.14
C LEU A 200 -17.73 -2.07 -5.40
N GLU A 201 -16.89 -1.76 -6.37
CA GLU A 201 -17.33 -1.23 -7.66
C GLU A 201 -18.14 -2.27 -8.45
N GLU A 202 -17.72 -3.55 -8.43
CA GLU A 202 -18.49 -4.65 -9.01
C GLU A 202 -19.87 -4.76 -8.36
N ALA A 203 -19.96 -4.75 -7.04
CA ALA A 203 -21.25 -4.85 -6.35
C ALA A 203 -22.20 -3.70 -6.70
N LYS A 204 -21.67 -2.51 -6.97
CA LYS A 204 -22.44 -1.31 -7.33
C LYS A 204 -22.80 -1.22 -8.82
N MET A 205 -21.92 -1.69 -9.71
CA MET A 205 -22.04 -1.47 -11.16
C MET A 205 -22.16 -2.75 -11.99
N GLY A 206 -22.09 -3.93 -11.36
CA GLY A 206 -22.22 -5.24 -12.02
C GLY A 206 -21.04 -5.62 -12.93
N SER A 207 -19.89 -4.95 -12.83
CA SER A 207 -18.68 -5.31 -13.58
C SER A 207 -17.38 -5.02 -12.81
N LEU A 208 -16.45 -5.97 -12.84
CA LEU A 208 -15.11 -5.86 -12.28
C LEU A 208 -14.20 -5.08 -13.22
N SER A 209 -13.92 -3.82 -12.88
CA SER A 209 -13.02 -2.96 -13.67
C SER A 209 -11.75 -2.65 -12.88
N ARG A 210 -10.58 -2.80 -13.50
CA ARG A 210 -9.28 -2.42 -12.92
C ARG A 210 -8.87 -0.98 -13.24
N ALA A 211 -9.27 -0.49 -14.41
CA ALA A 211 -9.03 0.88 -14.84
C ALA A 211 -10.11 1.29 -15.84
N ARG A 212 -10.42 2.58 -15.92
CA ARG A 212 -11.43 3.13 -16.85
C ARG A 212 -10.93 4.38 -17.52
N ASN A 213 -11.48 4.64 -18.71
CA ASN A 213 -11.18 5.82 -19.53
C ASN A 213 -9.67 6.07 -19.66
N VAL A 214 -8.94 4.99 -19.89
CA VAL A 214 -7.49 5.05 -19.96
C VAL A 214 -7.09 5.63 -21.29
N VAL A 215 -6.25 6.66 -21.26
CA VAL A 215 -5.66 7.27 -22.43
C VAL A 215 -4.19 6.94 -22.44
N TYR A 216 -3.73 6.28 -23.51
CA TYR A 216 -2.33 5.95 -23.72
C TYR A 216 -1.88 6.54 -25.06
N PHE A 217 -0.72 7.20 -25.06
CA PHE A 217 -0.13 7.75 -26.28
C PHE A 217 1.27 7.18 -26.48
N THR A 218 1.51 6.58 -27.65
CA THR A 218 2.84 6.09 -28.05
C THR A 218 3.54 7.17 -28.87
N GLU A 219 4.74 7.60 -28.47
CA GLU A 219 5.51 8.59 -29.24
C GLU A 219 6.10 8.01 -30.54
N GLU A 220 6.58 6.76 -30.50
CA GLU A 220 7.20 6.08 -31.65
C GLU A 220 6.21 5.94 -32.82
N ASN A 221 5.03 5.40 -32.51
CA ASN A 221 3.99 5.14 -33.50
C ASN A 221 2.99 6.29 -33.65
N ARG A 222 3.06 7.31 -32.79
CA ARG A 222 2.11 8.45 -32.72
C ARG A 222 0.66 8.01 -32.70
N ARG A 223 0.39 6.96 -31.93
CA ARG A 223 -0.95 6.38 -31.75
C ARG A 223 -1.50 6.80 -30.39
N LEU A 224 -2.73 7.26 -30.38
CA LEU A 224 -3.52 7.50 -29.17
C LEU A 224 -4.55 6.39 -29.03
N TRP A 225 -4.45 5.67 -27.94
CA TRP A 225 -5.41 4.69 -27.48
C TRP A 225 -6.30 5.31 -26.41
N PHE A 226 -7.60 5.14 -26.55
CA PHE A 226 -8.58 5.35 -25.50
C PHE A 226 -9.29 4.03 -25.25
N ILE A 227 -9.28 3.56 -24.01
CA ILE A 227 -9.96 2.35 -23.59
C ILE A 227 -10.97 2.74 -22.52
N GLY A 228 -12.25 2.50 -22.79
CA GLY A 228 -13.31 2.86 -21.86
C GLY A 228 -13.25 2.05 -20.58
N ASP A 229 -13.02 0.74 -20.68
CA ASP A 229 -13.04 -0.17 -19.53
C ASP A 229 -11.98 -1.29 -19.67
N PHE A 230 -11.11 -1.40 -18.66
CA PHE A 230 -10.23 -2.54 -18.44
C PHE A 230 -10.85 -3.45 -17.39
N PRO A 231 -11.30 -4.65 -17.76
CA PRO A 231 -11.76 -5.64 -16.79
C PRO A 231 -10.67 -6.04 -15.79
N TYR A 232 -11.03 -6.58 -14.63
CA TYR A 232 -10.04 -7.00 -13.63
C TYR A 232 -9.20 -8.19 -14.09
N ASP A 233 -9.83 -9.12 -14.80
CA ASP A 233 -9.23 -10.34 -15.34
C ASP A 233 -8.94 -10.25 -16.85
N TYR A 234 -8.61 -9.05 -17.34
CA TYR A 234 -8.13 -8.83 -18.71
C TYR A 234 -6.91 -9.68 -19.11
N HIS A 235 -6.26 -10.34 -18.14
CA HIS A 235 -5.17 -11.30 -18.35
C HIS A 235 -5.62 -12.71 -18.67
N GLN A 236 -6.80 -13.05 -18.17
CA GLN A 236 -7.38 -14.38 -18.27
C GLN A 236 -8.34 -14.47 -19.46
N GLY A 237 -8.33 -13.46 -20.34
CA GLY A 237 -9.08 -13.43 -21.58
C GLY A 237 -10.33 -12.55 -21.57
N GLU A 238 -10.60 -11.78 -20.50
CA GLU A 238 -11.71 -10.83 -20.55
C GLU A 238 -11.45 -9.70 -21.55
N PRO A 239 -12.35 -9.46 -22.53
CA PRO A 239 -12.14 -8.46 -23.56
C PRO A 239 -12.16 -7.04 -22.98
N LEU A 240 -11.23 -6.21 -23.42
CA LEU A 240 -11.30 -4.76 -23.22
C LEU A 240 -12.56 -4.22 -23.87
N LYS A 241 -13.18 -3.19 -23.30
CA LYS A 241 -14.42 -2.60 -23.85
C LYS A 241 -14.23 -1.15 -24.27
N ASN A 242 -14.92 -0.77 -25.34
CA ASN A 242 -14.94 0.59 -25.88
C ASN A 242 -13.54 1.13 -26.21
N ILE A 243 -12.90 0.54 -27.22
CA ILE A 243 -11.56 0.91 -27.65
C ILE A 243 -11.68 1.93 -28.80
N ILE A 244 -10.88 2.99 -28.72
CA ILE A 244 -10.70 3.96 -29.80
C ILE A 244 -9.21 4.15 -30.01
N VAL A 245 -8.72 3.82 -31.19
CA VAL A 245 -7.33 4.06 -31.62
C VAL A 245 -7.32 5.17 -32.65
N ARG A 246 -6.45 6.17 -32.48
CA ARG A 246 -6.24 7.25 -33.45
C ARG A 246 -4.76 7.33 -33.79
N SER A 247 -4.43 7.29 -35.08
CA SER A 247 -3.06 7.50 -35.57
C SER A 247 -2.88 8.94 -36.01
N PHE A 248 -1.71 9.51 -35.74
CA PHE A 248 -1.33 10.87 -36.13
C PHE A 248 -0.12 10.86 -37.05
N SER A 249 -0.17 11.72 -38.07
CA SER A 249 0.93 11.93 -39.00
C SER A 249 2.09 12.70 -38.36
N LYS A 250 3.20 12.84 -39.11
CA LYS A 250 4.38 13.59 -38.64
C LYS A 250 4.08 15.04 -38.26
N ASN A 251 3.05 15.62 -38.88
CA ASN A 251 2.61 17.00 -38.68
C ASN A 251 1.51 17.14 -37.61
N GLY A 252 1.15 16.05 -36.91
CA GLY A 252 0.11 16.05 -35.87
C GLY A 252 -1.33 15.97 -36.39
N SER A 253 -1.54 15.85 -37.71
CA SER A 253 -2.86 15.62 -38.30
C SER A 253 -3.29 14.15 -38.13
N PRO A 254 -4.55 13.86 -37.74
CA PRO A 254 -5.03 12.49 -37.62
C PRO A 254 -5.10 11.82 -39.00
N GLU A 255 -4.54 10.61 -39.13
CA GLU A 255 -4.52 9.83 -40.38
C GLU A 255 -5.68 8.84 -40.45
N TRP A 256 -5.91 8.09 -39.38
CA TRP A 256 -7.02 7.15 -39.29
C TRP A 256 -7.50 6.98 -37.85
N ARG A 257 -8.74 6.52 -37.72
CA ARG A 257 -9.38 6.22 -36.43
C ARG A 257 -10.03 4.84 -36.50
N LEU A 258 -9.78 4.01 -35.51
CA LEU A 258 -10.43 2.73 -35.30
C LEU A 258 -11.25 2.83 -34.02
N ARG A 259 -12.51 2.40 -34.07
CA ARG A 259 -13.35 2.17 -32.89
C ARG A 259 -13.72 0.70 -32.88
N ALA A 260 -13.63 0.07 -31.72
CA ALA A 260 -14.07 -1.30 -31.50
C ALA A 260 -14.88 -1.38 -30.21
N GLU A 261 -15.91 -2.23 -30.20
CA GLU A 261 -16.69 -2.49 -28.99
C GLU A 261 -15.91 -3.37 -28.01
N ARG A 262 -15.22 -4.38 -28.53
CA ARG A 262 -14.40 -5.31 -27.75
C ARG A 262 -13.04 -5.54 -28.41
N ALA A 263 -12.01 -5.72 -27.58
CA ALA A 263 -10.69 -6.12 -28.03
C ALA A 263 -10.16 -7.23 -27.12
N GLU A 264 -9.79 -8.35 -27.73
CA GLU A 264 -9.13 -9.47 -27.08
C GLU A 264 -7.67 -9.51 -27.53
N TRP A 265 -6.81 -9.98 -26.63
CA TRP A 265 -5.38 -10.09 -26.89
C TRP A 265 -4.94 -11.53 -26.71
N ASP A 266 -4.41 -12.11 -27.78
CA ASP A 266 -3.77 -13.42 -27.74
C ASP A 266 -2.29 -13.27 -27.33
N ARG A 267 -1.99 -13.77 -26.14
CA ARG A 267 -0.66 -13.73 -25.52
C ARG A 267 0.38 -14.58 -26.26
N HIS A 268 -0.03 -15.64 -26.96
CA HIS A 268 0.93 -16.54 -27.60
C HIS A 268 1.44 -15.98 -28.93
N ASN A 269 0.57 -15.27 -29.64
CA ASN A 269 0.85 -14.78 -30.99
C ASN A 269 1.09 -13.26 -31.03
N ASN A 270 0.90 -12.53 -29.92
CA ASN A 270 0.91 -11.06 -29.87
C ASN A 270 -0.07 -10.44 -30.87
N ASN A 271 -1.26 -11.02 -30.96
CA ASN A 271 -2.29 -10.60 -31.90
C ASN A 271 -3.44 -9.94 -31.15
N TRP A 272 -3.88 -8.79 -31.66
CA TRP A 272 -5.14 -8.18 -31.23
C TRP A 272 -6.28 -8.66 -32.13
N THR A 273 -7.35 -9.12 -31.50
CA THR A 273 -8.62 -9.44 -32.16
C THR A 273 -9.68 -8.44 -31.72
N PHE A 274 -10.15 -7.63 -32.66
CA PHE A 274 -11.17 -6.62 -32.40
C PHE A 274 -12.53 -7.08 -32.92
N HIS A 275 -13.59 -6.74 -32.19
CA HIS A 275 -14.97 -7.05 -32.53
C HIS A 275 -15.82 -5.77 -32.61
N GLY A 276 -16.79 -5.74 -33.53
CA GLY A 276 -17.68 -4.59 -33.71
C GLY A 276 -16.91 -3.33 -34.12
N ILE A 277 -16.20 -3.40 -35.24
CA ILE A 277 -15.24 -2.37 -35.65
C ILE A 277 -15.82 -1.39 -36.65
N SER A 278 -15.53 -0.13 -36.40
CA SER A 278 -15.66 0.94 -37.37
C SER A 278 -14.30 1.61 -37.54
N LYS A 279 -13.71 1.49 -38.73
CA LYS A 279 -12.43 2.13 -39.09
C LYS A 279 -12.67 3.24 -40.10
N TRP A 280 -12.11 4.41 -39.84
CA TRP A 280 -12.25 5.60 -40.68
C TRP A 280 -10.89 6.12 -41.13
N ASP A 281 -10.79 6.48 -42.41
CA ASP A 281 -9.66 7.22 -42.97
C ASP A 281 -9.92 8.73 -42.83
N LEU A 282 -8.99 9.43 -42.18
CA LEU A 282 -9.03 10.86 -41.90
C LEU A 282 -8.04 11.67 -42.75
N THR A 283 -7.22 11.01 -43.57
CA THR A 283 -6.21 11.64 -44.42
C THR A 283 -6.84 12.54 -45.49
N ASN A 284 -8.01 12.13 -45.99
CA ASN A 284 -8.74 12.84 -47.04
C ASN A 284 -9.69 13.91 -46.44
N ARG A 285 -9.13 14.86 -45.69
CA ARG A 285 -9.84 16.11 -45.32
C ARG A 285 -9.91 17.03 -46.54
N LEU A 286 -10.77 16.68 -47.49
CA LEU A 286 -11.13 17.60 -48.58
C LEU A 286 -11.91 18.78 -48.00
N ASP A 287 -11.20 19.90 -47.87
CA ASP A 287 -11.52 21.33 -48.01
C ASP A 287 -12.99 21.75 -48.33
N THR A 288 -13.98 21.10 -47.74
CA THR A 288 -15.37 21.52 -47.83
C THR A 288 -15.74 22.21 -46.52
N LYS A 289 -16.00 23.51 -46.61
CA LYS A 289 -16.51 24.40 -45.54
C LYS A 289 -17.79 23.90 -44.85
N GLU A 290 -18.35 22.77 -45.28
CA GLU A 290 -19.55 22.18 -44.73
C GLU A 290 -19.21 20.82 -44.10
N SER A 291 -19.22 20.81 -42.77
CA SER A 291 -19.11 19.68 -41.85
C SER A 291 -17.70 19.36 -41.30
N PRO A 292 -17.36 19.86 -40.09
CA PRO A 292 -16.03 19.68 -39.49
C PRO A 292 -15.75 18.33 -38.79
N ILE A 293 -16.71 17.38 -38.72
CA ILE A 293 -16.61 16.32 -37.69
C ILE A 293 -16.77 14.87 -38.18
N ASP A 294 -17.42 14.57 -39.32
CA ASP A 294 -17.62 13.17 -39.73
C ASP A 294 -16.67 12.69 -40.84
N PRO A 295 -15.85 11.65 -40.58
CA PRO A 295 -15.01 11.06 -41.60
C PRO A 295 -15.86 10.34 -42.66
N LYS A 296 -15.75 10.78 -43.93
CA LYS A 296 -16.62 10.37 -45.05
C LYS A 296 -16.50 8.90 -45.50
N ARG A 297 -15.55 8.12 -44.98
CA ARG A 297 -15.32 6.74 -45.45
C ARG A 297 -15.05 5.79 -44.29
N GLU A 298 -16.05 5.02 -43.93
CA GLU A 298 -15.88 3.81 -43.12
C GLU A 298 -15.30 2.70 -44.01
N LEU A 299 -14.15 2.16 -43.61
CA LEU A 299 -13.48 1.05 -44.27
C LEU A 299 -14.17 -0.25 -43.82
N GLN A 300 -14.79 -0.95 -44.77
CA GLN A 300 -15.30 -2.30 -44.53
C GLN A 300 -14.14 -3.19 -44.10
N SER A 301 -14.14 -3.58 -42.82
CA SER A 301 -13.12 -4.42 -42.21
C SER A 301 -13.78 -5.74 -41.77
N PRO A 302 -13.09 -6.88 -41.89
CA PRO A 302 -13.64 -8.15 -41.41
C PRO A 302 -13.88 -8.12 -39.89
N ASP A 303 -14.91 -8.81 -39.43
CA ASP A 303 -15.19 -9.05 -38.01
C ASP A 303 -15.07 -10.56 -37.74
N PRO A 304 -14.11 -11.02 -36.91
CA PRO A 304 -13.12 -10.24 -36.17
C PRO A 304 -12.00 -9.68 -37.06
N TYR A 305 -11.52 -8.48 -36.72
CA TYR A 305 -10.32 -7.92 -37.35
C TYR A 305 -9.13 -8.31 -36.50
N VAL A 306 -8.26 -9.12 -37.10
CA VAL A 306 -7.03 -9.55 -36.48
C VAL A 306 -5.91 -8.66 -37.00
N ILE A 307 -5.17 -8.03 -36.10
CA ILE A 307 -3.90 -7.39 -36.44
C ILE A 307 -2.79 -8.23 -35.84
N GLU A 308 -1.96 -8.76 -36.73
CA GLU A 308 -0.78 -9.53 -36.39
C GLU A 308 0.38 -8.60 -36.02
N ALA A 309 1.12 -8.97 -34.98
CA ALA A 309 2.34 -8.27 -34.52
C ALA A 309 2.14 -6.77 -34.25
N TRP A 310 1.18 -6.44 -33.37
CA TRP A 310 1.02 -5.07 -32.89
C TRP A 310 2.00 -4.79 -31.74
N ASP A 311 2.73 -3.68 -31.80
CA ASP A 311 3.73 -3.29 -30.77
C ASP A 311 3.12 -3.02 -29.39
N GLU A 312 1.95 -2.37 -29.31
CA GLU A 312 1.32 -2.02 -28.03
C GLU A 312 0.55 -3.19 -27.42
N THR A 313 0.93 -3.57 -26.19
CA THR A 313 0.28 -4.66 -25.44
C THR A 313 -0.79 -4.13 -24.47
N PRO A 314 -1.82 -4.92 -24.09
CA PRO A 314 -2.83 -4.48 -23.11
C PRO A 314 -2.21 -3.98 -21.80
N TRP A 315 -1.10 -4.62 -21.45
CA TRP A 315 -0.29 -4.35 -20.28
C TRP A 315 0.42 -2.99 -20.32
N GLN A 316 0.83 -2.49 -21.49
CA GLN A 316 1.31 -1.12 -21.64
C GLN A 316 0.15 -0.12 -21.61
N LEU A 317 -0.96 -0.47 -22.26
CA LEU A 317 -2.14 0.40 -22.40
C LEU A 317 -2.81 0.74 -21.06
N ILE A 318 -2.83 -0.18 -20.10
CA ILE A 318 -3.47 0.06 -18.79
C ILE A 318 -2.66 0.99 -17.87
N LYS A 319 -1.34 1.10 -18.06
CA LYS A 319 -0.43 1.77 -17.10
C LYS A 319 -0.85 3.20 -16.73
N PRO A 320 -1.30 4.07 -17.65
CA PRO A 320 -1.77 5.41 -17.29
C PRO A 320 -3.07 5.42 -16.47
N GLY A 321 -3.86 4.34 -16.55
CA GLY A 321 -5.12 4.18 -15.83
C GLY A 321 -4.98 3.68 -14.41
N LEU A 322 -3.79 3.22 -14.01
CA LEU A 322 -3.52 2.74 -12.67
C LEU A 322 -3.31 3.91 -11.72
N LYS A 323 -4.02 3.93 -10.58
CA LYS A 323 -3.79 4.94 -9.54
C LYS A 323 -2.49 4.62 -8.80
N ALA A 324 -1.68 5.64 -8.50
CA ALA A 324 -0.43 5.47 -7.76
C ALA A 324 -0.65 4.88 -6.34
N GLU A 325 -1.82 5.11 -5.75
CA GLU A 325 -2.24 4.60 -4.44
C GLU A 325 -2.49 3.08 -4.43
N ASP A 326 -2.77 2.50 -5.59
CA ASP A 326 -3.08 1.07 -5.75
C ASP A 326 -1.84 0.22 -6.06
N LEU A 327 -0.70 0.89 -6.25
CA LEU A 327 0.55 0.26 -6.64
C LEU A 327 1.49 0.06 -5.45
N GLY A 328 2.03 -1.16 -5.38
CA GLY A 328 3.17 -1.49 -4.51
C GLY A 328 4.50 -0.97 -5.06
N ILE A 329 5.56 -1.18 -4.28
CA ILE A 329 6.91 -0.69 -4.58
C ILE A 329 7.39 -1.13 -5.98
N PRO A 330 7.25 -2.41 -6.40
CA PRO A 330 7.68 -2.82 -7.74
C PRO A 330 6.93 -2.12 -8.87
N GLY A 331 5.61 -1.96 -8.72
CA GLY A 331 4.77 -1.33 -9.75
C GLY A 331 4.99 0.18 -9.86
N LEU A 332 5.21 0.85 -8.73
CA LEU A 332 5.59 2.26 -8.72
C LEU A 332 6.98 2.46 -9.35
N TYR A 333 7.92 1.57 -9.06
CA TYR A 333 9.27 1.65 -9.63
C TYR A 333 9.27 1.39 -11.15
N SER A 334 8.58 0.35 -11.61
CA SER A 334 8.47 0.05 -13.05
C SER A 334 7.85 1.22 -13.83
N TRP A 335 6.77 1.80 -13.30
CA TRP A 335 6.14 2.98 -13.87
C TRP A 335 7.11 4.18 -13.95
N LEU A 336 7.86 4.46 -12.88
CA LEU A 336 8.81 5.58 -12.84
C LEU A 336 9.98 5.42 -13.82
N VAL A 337 10.46 4.19 -14.03
CA VAL A 337 11.55 3.91 -14.97
C VAL A 337 11.07 4.07 -16.42
N GLN A 338 9.89 3.56 -16.74
CA GLN A 338 9.34 3.61 -18.10
C GLN A 338 8.88 5.01 -18.48
N ASN A 339 8.24 5.73 -17.57
CA ASN A 339 7.76 7.10 -17.79
C ASN A 339 8.80 8.15 -17.37
N ARG A 340 10.10 7.80 -17.43
CA ARG A 340 11.16 8.72 -17.01
C ARG A 340 11.24 9.95 -17.92
N GLU A 341 11.17 9.74 -19.24
CA GLU A 341 11.30 10.75 -20.29
C GLU A 341 9.94 11.27 -20.81
N SER A 342 8.83 10.63 -20.44
CA SER A 342 7.48 11.02 -20.86
C SER A 342 7.10 12.38 -20.28
N GLU A 343 6.72 13.33 -21.15
CA GLU A 343 6.10 14.60 -20.72
C GLU A 343 4.66 14.42 -20.23
N TRP A 344 4.04 13.29 -20.58
CA TRP A 344 2.67 12.95 -20.23
C TRP A 344 2.62 12.12 -18.94
N GLY A 345 1.89 12.60 -17.93
CA GLY A 345 1.62 11.87 -16.68
C GLY A 345 2.07 12.60 -15.40
N ASN A 346 1.40 12.32 -14.27
CA ASN A 346 1.70 12.94 -12.99
C ASN A 346 2.91 12.29 -12.28
N LYS A 347 4.11 12.46 -12.85
CA LYS A 347 5.35 11.85 -12.34
C LYS A 347 5.62 12.15 -10.86
N ARG A 348 5.24 13.35 -10.40
CA ARG A 348 5.40 13.79 -9.01
C ARG A 348 4.57 12.96 -8.04
N GLN A 349 3.34 12.62 -8.43
CA GLN A 349 2.46 11.78 -7.62
C GLN A 349 3.03 10.37 -7.44
N PHE A 350 3.45 9.71 -8.52
CA PHE A 350 4.04 8.37 -8.46
C PHE A 350 5.35 8.34 -7.66
N LEU A 351 6.21 9.35 -7.83
CA LEU A 351 7.46 9.43 -7.07
C LEU A 351 7.23 9.68 -5.58
N THR A 352 6.25 10.53 -5.25
CA THR A 352 5.85 10.80 -3.85
C THR A 352 5.29 9.54 -3.20
N GLN A 353 4.39 8.85 -3.88
CA GLN A 353 3.84 7.58 -3.42
C GLN A 353 4.93 6.51 -3.25
N TRP A 354 5.90 6.44 -4.16
CA TRP A 354 7.03 5.52 -4.05
C TRP A 354 7.83 5.77 -2.76
N HIS A 355 8.20 7.02 -2.46
CA HIS A 355 8.85 7.35 -1.20
C HIS A 355 7.95 7.07 0.01
N TYR A 356 6.64 7.30 -0.10
CA TYR A 356 5.68 7.06 0.98
C TYR A 356 5.55 5.58 1.33
N ARG A 357 5.66 4.65 0.36
CA ARG A 357 5.67 3.20 0.66
C ARG A 357 6.82 2.78 1.56
N TRP A 358 7.98 3.42 1.41
CA TRP A 358 9.14 3.21 2.30
C TRP A 358 9.00 3.94 3.63
N ALA A 359 8.38 5.12 3.63
CA ALA A 359 8.20 5.93 4.82
C ALA A 359 7.12 5.36 5.76
N GLN A 360 6.01 4.83 5.25
CA GLN A 360 4.88 4.36 6.06
C GLN A 360 5.29 3.39 7.19
N PRO A 361 6.10 2.35 6.94
CA PRO A 361 6.57 1.46 8.01
C PRO A 361 7.39 2.18 9.09
N GLY A 362 8.07 3.27 8.73
CA GLY A 362 8.80 4.13 9.65
C GLY A 362 7.93 4.80 10.71
N ILE A 363 6.63 4.96 10.45
CA ILE A 363 5.65 5.49 11.43
C ILE A 363 5.61 4.60 12.67
N CYS A 364 5.70 3.27 12.52
CA CYS A 364 5.69 2.33 13.65
C CYS A 364 6.84 2.61 14.63
N LEU A 365 8.03 2.88 14.10
CA LEU A 365 9.19 3.20 14.93
C LEU A 365 9.06 4.59 15.56
N ALA A 366 8.69 5.59 14.76
CA ALA A 366 8.52 6.96 15.22
C ALA A 366 7.48 7.07 16.36
N ILE A 367 6.35 6.36 16.23
CA ILE A 367 5.28 6.38 17.22
C ILE A 367 5.66 5.66 18.51
N VAL A 368 6.39 4.54 18.45
CA VAL A 368 6.89 3.83 19.64
C VAL A 368 7.91 4.67 20.39
N LEU A 369 8.82 5.34 19.67
CA LEU A 369 9.77 6.29 20.26
C LEU A 369 9.05 7.45 20.96
N LEU A 370 8.02 7.99 20.32
CA LEU A 370 7.23 9.11 20.86
C LEU A 370 6.40 8.68 22.08
N ALA A 371 5.82 7.48 22.04
CA ALA A 371 4.99 6.91 23.09
C ALA A 371 5.78 6.62 24.37
N ALA A 372 7.06 6.25 24.25
CA ALA A 372 7.85 5.81 25.38
C ALA A 372 8.03 6.84 26.52
N PRO A 373 8.40 8.11 26.27
CA PRO A 373 8.45 9.13 27.32
C PRO A 373 7.05 9.49 27.84
N LEU A 374 6.03 9.50 26.97
CA LEU A 374 4.66 9.91 27.32
C LEU A 374 3.94 8.86 28.19
N GLY A 375 4.09 7.58 27.88
CA GLY A 375 3.46 6.48 28.60
C GLY A 375 3.86 6.41 30.07
N ILE A 376 5.06 6.87 30.42
CA ILE A 376 5.51 6.87 31.82
C ILE A 376 5.00 8.11 32.59
N VAL A 377 4.71 9.22 31.90
CA VAL A 377 4.20 10.44 32.55
C VAL A 377 2.68 10.40 32.70
N PHE A 378 1.97 10.04 31.64
CA PHE A 378 0.51 10.05 31.60
C PHE A 378 -0.12 8.86 32.33
N SER A 379 0.66 7.83 32.67
CA SER A 379 0.23 6.71 33.53
C SER A 379 -0.39 7.14 34.87
N ARG A 380 0.07 8.28 35.41
CA ARG A 380 -0.36 8.81 36.71
C ARG A 380 -1.71 9.54 36.64
N ARG A 381 -2.20 9.89 35.45
CA ARG A 381 -3.48 10.59 35.24
C ARG A 381 -4.65 9.65 34.93
N GLY A 382 -4.44 8.33 35.04
CA GLY A 382 -5.48 7.31 34.80
C GLY A 382 -5.47 6.74 33.38
N ALA A 383 -6.14 5.60 33.19
CA ALA A 383 -6.13 4.87 31.91
C ALA A 383 -6.79 5.67 30.76
N ALA A 384 -7.86 6.40 31.06
CA ALA A 384 -8.57 7.22 30.07
C ALA A 384 -7.69 8.34 29.48
N GLY A 385 -6.84 8.97 30.30
CA GLY A 385 -5.91 10.01 29.83
C GLY A 385 -4.87 9.49 28.84
N GLY A 386 -4.42 8.24 29.01
CA GLY A 386 -3.52 7.58 28.07
C GLY A 386 -4.19 7.30 26.73
N ILE A 387 -5.44 6.84 26.72
CA ILE A 387 -6.22 6.57 25.50
C ILE A 387 -6.49 7.88 24.74
N ALA A 388 -6.94 8.93 25.44
CA ALA A 388 -7.20 10.23 24.81
C ALA A 388 -5.93 10.82 24.17
N LEU A 389 -4.78 10.72 24.86
CA LEU A 389 -3.50 11.13 24.30
C LEU A 389 -3.11 10.29 23.07
N ALA A 390 -3.37 8.98 23.10
CA ALA A 390 -3.11 8.10 21.97
C ALA A 390 -3.89 8.55 20.74
N ILE A 391 -5.20 8.76 20.90
CA ILE A 391 -6.10 9.21 19.82
C ILE A 391 -5.61 10.55 19.26
N PHE A 392 -5.25 11.51 20.12
CA PHE A 392 -4.77 12.82 19.69
C PHE A 392 -3.46 12.73 18.88
N ILE A 393 -2.49 11.93 19.34
CA ILE A 393 -1.23 11.72 18.63
C ILE A 393 -1.45 11.00 17.30
N CYS A 394 -2.28 9.95 17.27
CA CYS A 394 -2.64 9.24 16.05
C CYS A 394 -3.28 10.20 15.03
N ALA A 395 -4.30 10.94 15.45
CA ALA A 395 -5.00 11.90 14.58
C ALA A 395 -4.05 12.97 14.05
N GLY A 396 -3.18 13.53 14.92
CA GLY A 396 -2.19 14.53 14.51
C GLY A 396 -1.17 13.98 13.51
N MET A 397 -0.70 12.75 13.69
CA MET A 397 0.22 12.11 12.75
C MET A 397 -0.46 11.76 11.42
N MET A 398 -1.70 11.25 11.44
CA MET A 398 -2.47 11.00 10.23
C MET A 398 -2.68 12.28 9.42
N PHE A 399 -3.15 13.33 10.09
CA PHE A 399 -3.36 14.64 9.47
C PHE A 399 -2.07 15.21 8.89
N SER A 400 -0.96 15.10 9.62
CA SER A 400 0.35 15.54 9.13
C SER A 400 0.79 14.77 7.89
N SER A 401 0.62 13.44 7.88
CA SER A 401 0.97 12.60 6.73
C SER A 401 0.14 12.90 5.49
N THR A 402 -1.17 13.10 5.64
CA THR A 402 -2.02 13.45 4.49
C THR A 402 -1.65 14.81 3.92
N VAL A 403 -1.43 15.81 4.77
CA VAL A 403 -1.01 17.15 4.33
C VAL A 403 0.32 17.09 3.59
N PHE A 404 1.35 16.44 4.15
CA PHE A 404 2.65 16.35 3.47
C PHE A 404 2.56 15.57 2.16
N LEU A 405 1.80 14.47 2.13
CA LEU A 405 1.61 13.67 0.93
C LEU A 405 0.94 14.50 -0.18
N SER A 406 -0.15 15.19 0.12
CA SER A 406 -0.84 16.05 -0.85
C SER A 406 0.04 17.20 -1.36
N LEU A 407 0.90 17.78 -0.50
CA LEU A 407 1.87 18.80 -0.92
C LEU A 407 2.94 18.23 -1.88
N GLY A 408 3.37 16.99 -1.68
CA GLY A 408 4.30 16.30 -2.56
C GLY A 408 3.69 15.95 -3.92
N GLU A 409 2.48 15.40 -3.91
CA GLU A 409 1.74 15.03 -5.14
C GLU A 409 1.40 16.25 -5.99
N SER A 410 1.10 17.38 -5.35
CA SER A 410 0.85 18.67 -6.02
C SER A 410 2.14 19.36 -6.50
N GLY A 411 3.31 18.89 -6.05
CA GLY A 411 4.62 19.44 -6.40
C GLY A 411 5.03 20.71 -5.66
N TYR A 412 4.33 21.07 -4.58
CA TYR A 412 4.73 22.17 -3.68
C TYR A 412 5.90 21.78 -2.76
N MET A 413 6.08 20.49 -2.51
CA MET A 413 7.17 19.96 -1.69
C MET A 413 7.92 18.86 -2.43
N PRO A 414 9.26 18.73 -2.26
CA PRO A 414 9.98 17.61 -2.85
C PRO A 414 9.43 16.26 -2.34
N PRO A 415 9.26 15.25 -3.21
CA PRO A 415 8.66 13.95 -2.87
C PRO A 415 9.25 13.25 -1.64
N LEU A 416 10.58 13.37 -1.45
CA LEU A 416 11.26 12.79 -0.30
C LEU A 416 10.79 13.40 1.03
N TRP A 417 10.70 14.73 1.11
CA TRP A 417 10.25 15.42 2.33
C TRP A 417 8.76 15.27 2.57
N ALA A 418 7.97 15.24 1.49
CA ALA A 418 6.55 14.96 1.55
C ALA A 418 6.26 13.57 2.18
N ALA A 419 6.97 12.54 1.73
CA ALA A 419 6.77 11.19 2.25
C ALA A 419 7.29 11.01 3.69
N TRP A 420 8.45 11.58 4.03
CA TRP A 420 9.12 11.35 5.32
C TRP A 420 8.84 12.41 6.38
N GLY A 421 8.18 13.51 6.02
CA GLY A 421 7.99 14.69 6.88
C GLY A 421 7.39 14.35 8.25
N THR A 422 6.28 13.60 8.27
CA THR A 422 5.65 13.17 9.52
C THR A 422 6.57 12.33 10.40
N ASN A 423 7.29 11.38 9.80
CA ASN A 423 8.20 10.50 10.53
C ASN A 423 9.35 11.28 11.17
N ILE A 424 9.93 12.20 10.41
CA ILE A 424 11.03 13.04 10.87
C ILE A 424 10.56 13.93 12.00
N LEU A 425 9.41 14.60 11.87
CA LEU A 425 8.84 15.43 12.93
C LEU A 425 8.53 14.64 14.19
N ALA A 426 7.86 13.49 14.06
CA ALA A 426 7.51 12.64 15.20
C ALA A 426 8.76 12.08 15.89
N THR A 427 9.77 11.66 15.12
CA THR A 427 11.04 11.15 15.67
C THR A 427 11.83 12.27 16.34
N ALA A 428 11.91 13.46 15.75
CA ALA A 428 12.55 14.61 16.36
C ALA A 428 11.88 15.00 17.69
N MET A 429 10.55 15.05 17.71
CA MET A 429 9.77 15.28 18.93
C MET A 429 10.03 14.19 19.99
N ALA A 430 10.06 12.93 19.57
CA ALA A 430 10.38 11.81 20.46
C ALA A 430 11.77 11.93 21.08
N LEU A 431 12.81 12.24 20.28
CA LEU A 431 14.18 12.40 20.76
C LEU A 431 14.31 13.55 21.74
N VAL A 432 13.66 14.69 21.47
CA VAL A 432 13.63 15.84 22.41
C VAL A 432 12.98 15.45 23.74
N LEU A 433 11.86 14.72 23.71
CA LEU A 433 11.17 14.26 24.92
C LEU A 433 12.00 13.23 25.71
N ILE A 434 12.68 12.31 25.01
CA ILE A 434 13.58 11.32 25.63
C ILE A 434 14.79 12.02 26.25
N GLN A 435 15.45 12.93 25.54
CA GLN A 435 16.63 13.65 26.03
C GLN A 435 16.30 14.47 27.29
N ARG A 436 15.19 15.22 27.28
CA ARG A 436 14.75 15.99 28.44
C ARG A 436 14.53 15.10 29.66
N ARG A 437 14.03 13.90 29.43
CA ARG A 437 13.81 12.92 30.48
C ARG A 437 15.10 12.33 31.02
N LEU A 438 16.09 12.08 30.17
CA LEU A 438 17.42 11.67 30.60
C LEU A 438 18.11 12.78 31.44
N VAL A 439 17.85 14.05 31.12
CA VAL A 439 18.41 15.22 31.83
C VAL A 439 17.58 15.64 33.06
N GLY A 440 16.44 15.00 33.34
CA GLY A 440 15.60 15.29 34.51
C GLY A 440 14.78 16.59 34.44
N ARG A 441 14.63 17.21 33.26
CA ARG A 441 13.78 18.41 33.07
C ARG A 441 12.30 17.99 32.95
N PRO A 442 11.38 18.58 33.73
CA PRO A 442 9.96 18.20 33.69
C PRO A 442 9.30 18.62 32.38
N ILE A 443 8.60 17.67 31.73
CA ILE A 443 7.96 17.86 30.41
C ILE A 443 6.90 18.97 30.44
N TYR A 444 6.15 19.09 31.55
CA TYR A 444 5.05 20.04 31.69
C TYR A 444 5.50 21.52 31.62
N GLN A 445 6.69 21.84 32.16
CA GLN A 445 7.21 23.21 32.11
C GLN A 445 7.42 23.70 30.67
N THR A 446 7.61 22.78 29.71
CA THR A 446 7.87 23.15 28.32
C THR A 446 6.63 23.16 27.45
N ILE A 447 5.66 22.28 27.71
CA ILE A 447 4.34 22.43 27.08
C ILE A 447 3.76 23.81 27.42
N ARG A 448 3.98 24.27 28.67
CA ARG A 448 3.62 25.62 29.12
C ARG A 448 4.41 26.76 28.46
N THR A 449 5.63 26.52 27.97
CA THR A 449 6.39 27.55 27.22
C THR A 449 6.07 27.55 25.73
N LEU A 450 5.58 26.44 25.18
CA LEU A 450 5.21 26.30 23.76
C LEU A 450 3.77 26.75 23.47
N ILE A 451 2.90 26.69 24.47
CA ILE A 451 1.54 27.22 24.42
C ILE A 451 1.51 28.43 25.35
N PRO A 452 1.83 29.65 24.87
CA PRO A 452 1.57 30.85 25.64
C PRO A 452 0.05 30.94 25.86
N VAL A 453 -0.35 31.13 27.12
CA VAL A 453 -1.74 31.38 27.51
C VAL A 453 -2.21 32.70 26.93
#